data_AF-A0AAJ0HTF1-F1
#
_entry.id   AF-A0AAJ0HTF1-F1
#
_cell.length_a   1.000
_cell.length_b   1.000
_cell.length_c   1.000
_cell.angle_alpha   90.00
_cell.angle_beta   90.00
_cell.angle_gamma   90.00
#
_symmetry.space_group_name_H-M   'P 1'
#
loop_
_entity.id
_entity.type
_entity.pdbx_description
1 polymer ?
#
loop_
_entity_poly.entity_id
_entity_poly.type
_entity_poly.pdbx_seq_one_letter_code
_entity_poly.pdbx_strand_id
1 'polypeptide(L)'
;MEETPPRASLPDTPVAAKSVPIGAFPGLSKELDNDLQVITVDIEKNGPIGPASRKLLCAKASSPRGFLPGQPRIRLPAAASQDEGFGRENDLSSYLRESHLTEYLDDLLPFMRYIFVQTPSYKHIMPLHHQKSHAREVIVDENPGLHLVWYYERIFIKPIPAYFYSQAFWNYLQHADDEVFQASIGFMRSYYYLIQYQIDFNQGCSIGLIPKKPDGAYPTYEEFSDFILPFTRVDDFHVNRRFRYGELRLSRINRTALLFRFRLAYFHIFPQWGSFLAHILAPLITVFAVFSVVLNSMQVGLAALDMGPVENAGWPSFISISLYFPIAIIILIALVITLALGGLCIMGVKDLIHGNNVRRRKKKGGSVDDGKSHGMVW
;
A
#
# COMPACT_ATOMS: atom_id res chain seq x y z
N MET A 1 -17.93 -59.73 44.83
CA MET A 1 -16.67 -59.10 45.25
C MET A 1 -16.19 -58.33 44.03
N GLU A 2 -16.17 -57.01 43.98
CA GLU A 2 -16.10 -55.95 44.99
C GLU A 2 -16.62 -54.68 44.30
N GLU A 3 -17.70 -54.07 44.81
CA GLU A 3 -17.67 -52.80 45.56
C GLU A 3 -17.19 -51.56 44.79
N THR A 4 -18.14 -50.71 44.42
CA THR A 4 -17.95 -49.25 44.24
C THR A 4 -17.98 -48.54 45.59
N PRO A 5 -17.23 -47.43 45.75
CA PRO A 5 -17.74 -46.28 46.49
C PRO A 5 -17.68 -44.95 45.69
N PRO A 6 -18.37 -43.88 46.16
CA PRO A 6 -19.02 -42.89 45.30
C PRO A 6 -18.35 -41.51 45.24
N ARG A 7 -18.82 -40.73 44.25
CA ARG A 7 -18.70 -39.27 43.99
C ARG A 7 -18.18 -38.39 45.14
N ALA A 8 -17.11 -37.64 44.85
CA ALA A 8 -16.82 -36.36 45.49
C ALA A 8 -17.29 -35.21 44.59
N SER A 9 -18.24 -34.43 45.09
CA SER A 9 -18.72 -33.16 44.53
C SER A 9 -17.76 -32.01 44.89
N LEU A 10 -17.33 -31.23 43.89
CA LEU A 10 -16.73 -29.91 44.09
C LEU A 10 -17.62 -28.86 43.41
N PRO A 11 -17.77 -27.67 44.01
CA PRO A 11 -18.78 -26.70 43.59
C PRO A 11 -18.30 -25.90 42.37
N ASP A 12 -18.86 -26.22 41.20
CA ASP A 12 -18.81 -25.32 40.04
C ASP A 12 -19.84 -24.20 40.24
N THR A 13 -19.37 -23.05 40.71
CA THR A 13 -20.00 -21.76 40.37
C THR A 13 -18.95 -20.79 39.85
N PRO A 14 -19.33 -19.96 38.86
CA PRO A 14 -18.41 -19.45 37.88
C PRO A 14 -17.75 -18.17 38.40
N VAL A 15 -16.42 -18.16 38.51
CA VAL A 15 -15.71 -16.89 38.41
C VAL A 15 -15.78 -16.50 36.94
N ALA A 16 -16.77 -15.66 36.62
CA ALA A 16 -16.88 -14.98 35.34
C ALA A 16 -15.68 -14.04 35.17
N ALA A 17 -14.52 -14.61 34.84
CA ALA A 17 -13.52 -13.89 34.07
C ALA A 17 -14.21 -13.55 32.75
N LYS A 18 -14.62 -12.29 32.60
CA LYS A 18 -15.00 -11.74 31.29
C LYS A 18 -13.83 -12.03 30.35
N SER A 19 -13.96 -13.08 29.55
CA SER A 19 -13.09 -13.33 28.42
C SER A 19 -13.27 -12.14 27.49
N VAL A 20 -12.33 -11.21 27.55
CA VAL A 20 -12.13 -10.25 26.47
C VAL A 20 -12.05 -11.11 25.20
N PRO A 21 -12.91 -10.88 24.19
CA PRO A 21 -12.85 -11.68 22.97
C PRO A 21 -11.44 -11.56 22.41
N ILE A 22 -10.76 -12.70 22.31
CA ILE A 22 -9.40 -12.82 21.78
C ILE A 22 -9.44 -12.21 20.36
N GLY A 23 -8.72 -11.11 20.14
CA GLY A 23 -8.55 -10.49 18.82
C GLY A 23 -9.13 -9.09 18.61
N ALA A 24 -9.93 -8.56 19.55
CA ALA A 24 -10.44 -7.18 19.47
C ALA A 24 -9.43 -6.17 20.05
N PHE A 25 -9.25 -5.01 19.40
CA PHE A 25 -8.40 -3.93 19.90
C PHE A 25 -8.93 -3.42 21.25
N PRO A 26 -8.18 -3.56 22.36
CA PRO A 26 -8.67 -3.25 23.71
C PRO A 26 -8.63 -1.74 24.04
N GLY A 27 -8.17 -0.91 23.10
CA GLY A 27 -7.80 0.49 23.34
C GLY A 27 -6.29 0.66 23.55
N LEU A 28 -5.83 1.92 23.56
CA LEU A 28 -4.45 2.26 23.90
C LEU A 28 -4.21 1.98 25.38
N SER A 29 -3.09 1.31 25.67
CA SER A 29 -2.51 1.15 27.00
C SER A 29 -1.90 2.44 27.52
N LYS A 30 -1.31 3.24 26.62
CA LYS A 30 -0.68 4.53 26.90
C LYS A 30 -1.14 5.56 25.88
N GLU A 31 -1.73 6.65 26.36
CA GLU A 31 -2.05 7.82 25.54
C GLU A 31 -0.84 8.77 25.51
N LEU A 32 -0.44 9.18 24.29
CA LEU A 32 0.72 10.07 24.07
C LEU A 32 0.28 11.48 23.65
N ASP A 33 -0.99 11.66 23.30
CA ASP A 33 -1.60 12.94 22.96
C ASP A 33 -3.00 13.02 23.60
N ASN A 34 -3.25 14.10 24.34
CA ASN A 34 -4.47 14.31 25.11
C ASN A 34 -5.33 15.46 24.55
N ASP A 35 -5.01 15.97 23.36
CA ASP A 35 -5.64 17.16 22.78
C ASP A 35 -7.07 16.94 22.27
N LEU A 36 -7.49 15.69 22.08
CA LEU A 36 -8.78 15.32 21.50
C LEU A 36 -9.77 14.82 22.56
N GLN A 37 -11.05 15.04 22.30
CA GLN A 37 -12.16 14.54 23.11
C GLN A 37 -13.31 14.08 22.21
N VAL A 38 -14.11 13.13 22.71
CA VAL A 38 -15.32 12.67 22.03
C VAL A 38 -16.53 13.20 22.77
N ILE A 39 -17.45 13.82 22.04
CA ILE A 39 -18.73 14.29 22.55
C ILE A 39 -19.82 13.43 21.92
N THR A 40 -20.71 12.89 22.75
CA THR A 40 -21.90 12.20 22.26
C THR A 40 -23.00 13.24 22.06
N VAL A 41 -23.49 13.34 20.83
CA VAL A 41 -24.62 14.21 20.46
C VAL A 41 -25.82 13.32 20.19
N ASP A 42 -26.90 13.57 20.91
CA ASP A 42 -28.17 12.90 20.67
C ASP A 42 -28.84 13.54 19.47
N ILE A 43 -29.05 12.76 18.41
CA ILE A 43 -29.82 13.22 17.24
C ILE A 43 -31.29 12.98 17.57
N GLU A 44 -32.05 14.05 17.79
CA GLU A 44 -33.51 13.99 17.81
C GLU A 44 -34.01 13.54 16.43
N LYS A 45 -34.34 12.25 16.29
CA LYS A 45 -35.08 11.73 15.14
C LYS A 45 -36.57 11.86 15.41
N ASN A 46 -37.29 12.64 14.61
CA ASN A 46 -38.75 12.59 14.50
C ASN A 46 -39.21 11.31 13.75
N GLY A 47 -38.87 10.12 14.26
CA GLY A 47 -39.22 8.83 13.64
C GLY A 47 -39.26 7.65 14.63
N PRO A 48 -39.83 6.48 14.25
CA PRO A 48 -40.17 5.38 15.16
C PRO A 48 -38.97 4.54 15.65
N ILE A 49 -37.74 4.94 15.31
CA ILE A 49 -36.50 4.28 15.72
C ILE A 49 -35.87 5.23 16.74
N GLY A 50 -35.64 4.74 17.96
CA GLY A 50 -35.20 5.54 19.13
C GLY A 50 -33.94 6.41 18.91
N PRO A 51 -33.57 7.23 19.92
CA PRO A 51 -32.55 8.26 19.75
C PRO A 51 -31.23 7.65 19.24
N ALA A 52 -30.77 8.13 18.09
CA ALA A 52 -29.48 7.74 17.53
C ALA A 52 -28.43 8.67 18.13
N SER A 53 -27.65 8.17 19.09
CA SER A 53 -26.51 8.90 19.63
C SER A 53 -25.33 8.80 18.65
N ARG A 54 -24.79 9.95 18.23
CA ARG A 54 -23.64 10.04 17.34
C ARG A 54 -22.45 10.62 18.09
N LYS A 55 -21.27 10.03 17.91
CA LYS A 55 -20.04 10.51 18.53
C LYS A 55 -19.32 11.47 17.59
N LEU A 56 -19.02 12.67 18.09
CA LEU A 56 -18.24 13.68 17.39
C LEU A 56 -16.86 13.81 18.00
N LEU A 57 -15.84 13.91 17.15
CA LEU A 57 -14.48 14.21 17.56
C LEU A 57 -14.29 15.73 17.64
N CYS A 58 -13.95 16.22 18.83
CA CYS A 58 -13.74 17.64 19.09
C CYS A 58 -12.33 17.88 19.65
N ALA A 59 -11.78 19.06 19.41
CA ALA A 59 -10.59 19.51 20.12
C ALA A 59 -10.96 19.88 21.57
N LYS A 60 -10.08 19.60 22.54
CA LYS A 60 -10.24 20.09 23.91
C LYS A 60 -10.00 21.59 23.99
N ALA A 61 -10.68 22.25 24.93
CA ALA A 61 -10.53 23.69 25.18
C ALA A 61 -9.11 24.09 25.61
N SER A 62 -8.32 23.13 26.13
CA SER A 62 -6.92 23.32 26.50
C SER A 62 -5.93 23.13 25.35
N SER A 63 -6.36 22.57 24.21
CA SER A 63 -5.46 22.40 23.06
C SER A 63 -5.30 23.74 22.34
N PRO A 64 -4.06 24.16 22.03
CA PRO A 64 -3.80 25.42 21.35
C PRO A 64 -4.28 25.43 19.88
N ARG A 65 -4.75 24.31 19.34
CA ARG A 65 -5.05 24.14 17.90
C ARG A 65 -6.43 23.52 17.70
N GLY A 66 -7.36 24.27 17.08
CA GLY A 66 -8.64 23.74 16.61
C GLY A 66 -8.54 22.85 15.36
N PHE A 67 -7.43 22.14 15.18
CA PHE A 67 -7.10 21.33 14.01
C PHE A 67 -6.77 19.91 14.43
N LEU A 68 -6.97 18.95 13.53
CA LEU A 68 -6.53 17.58 13.76
C LEU A 68 -4.98 17.55 13.90
N PRO A 69 -4.40 16.92 14.94
CA PRO A 69 -2.96 16.89 15.15
C PRO A 69 -2.19 16.44 13.89
N GLY A 70 -1.23 17.26 13.45
CA GLY A 70 -0.44 17.00 12.23
C GLY A 70 -1.14 17.34 10.91
N GLN A 71 -2.39 17.77 10.91
CA GLN A 71 -3.17 18.06 9.70
C GLN A 71 -3.77 19.48 9.71
N PRO A 72 -3.11 20.46 9.07
CA PRO A 72 -3.52 21.86 9.12
C PRO A 72 -4.80 22.16 8.32
N ARG A 73 -5.24 21.24 7.44
CA ARG A 73 -6.40 21.44 6.56
C ARG A 73 -7.71 21.02 7.20
N ILE A 74 -7.67 20.18 8.23
CA ILE A 74 -8.85 19.61 8.87
C ILE A 74 -9.09 20.34 10.19
N ARG A 75 -10.16 21.14 10.23
CA ARG A 75 -10.60 21.85 11.43
C ARG A 75 -11.57 20.99 12.21
N LEU A 76 -11.36 20.87 13.51
CA LEU A 76 -12.27 20.17 14.40
C LEU A 76 -13.29 21.16 14.98
N PRO A 77 -14.55 20.73 15.17
CA PRO A 77 -15.54 21.55 15.87
C PRO A 77 -15.08 21.82 17.32
N ALA A 78 -15.32 23.04 17.79
CA ALA A 78 -15.21 23.35 19.20
C ALA A 78 -16.40 22.72 19.94
N ALA A 79 -16.19 22.26 21.17
CA ALA A 79 -17.20 21.58 21.98
C ALA A 79 -18.54 22.34 22.16
N ALA A 80 -18.55 23.65 21.91
CA ALA A 80 -19.69 24.54 22.12
C ALA A 80 -20.58 24.78 20.89
N SER A 81 -20.20 24.33 19.68
CA SER A 81 -20.95 24.64 18.43
C SER A 81 -21.53 23.38 17.79
N GLN A 82 -22.84 23.13 18.00
CA GLN A 82 -23.54 21.94 17.48
C GLN A 82 -23.84 22.02 15.96
N ASP A 83 -24.31 23.17 15.45
CA ASP A 83 -24.74 23.30 14.05
C ASP A 83 -23.58 23.35 13.03
N GLU A 84 -22.43 23.94 13.39
CA GLU A 84 -21.24 23.93 12.53
C GLU A 84 -20.48 22.59 12.51
N GLY A 85 -20.83 21.66 13.41
CA GLY A 85 -20.16 20.37 13.56
C GLY A 85 -20.40 19.42 12.40
N PHE A 86 -21.62 19.42 11.85
CA PHE A 86 -22.05 18.42 10.86
C PHE A 86 -21.30 18.53 9.52
N GLY A 87 -21.10 19.76 9.02
CA GLY A 87 -20.33 19.98 7.79
C GLY A 87 -18.86 19.58 7.93
N ARG A 88 -18.23 19.94 9.06
CA ARG A 88 -16.82 19.63 9.35
C ARG A 88 -16.56 18.14 9.59
N GLU A 89 -17.55 17.42 10.12
CA GLU A 89 -17.46 15.97 10.31
C GLU A 89 -17.45 15.22 8.97
N ASN A 90 -18.20 15.70 7.97
CA ASN A 90 -18.16 15.15 6.62
C ASN A 90 -16.80 15.37 5.96
N ASP A 91 -16.17 16.53 6.17
CA ASP A 91 -14.81 16.80 5.71
C ASP A 91 -13.78 15.88 6.41
N LEU A 92 -13.91 15.67 7.72
CA LEU A 92 -13.06 14.78 8.50
C LEU A 92 -13.18 13.33 8.03
N SER A 93 -14.40 12.81 7.90
CA SER A 93 -14.65 11.44 7.45
C SER A 93 -14.13 11.21 6.02
N SER A 94 -14.37 12.16 5.11
CA SER A 94 -13.84 12.11 3.74
C SER A 94 -12.31 12.06 3.73
N TYR A 95 -11.66 12.92 4.53
CA TYR A 95 -10.21 12.91 4.70
C TYR A 95 -9.70 11.58 5.29
N LEU A 96 -10.37 11.03 6.31
CA LEU A 96 -9.96 9.77 6.94
C LEU A 96 -10.04 8.60 5.96
N ARG A 97 -11.09 8.54 5.14
CA ARG A 97 -11.24 7.55 4.07
C ARG A 97 -10.11 7.68 3.04
N GLU A 98 -9.86 8.88 2.51
CA GLU A 98 -8.78 9.11 1.54
C GLU A 98 -7.40 8.78 2.12
N SER A 99 -7.14 9.12 3.39
CA SER A 99 -5.83 8.96 3.99
C SER A 99 -5.53 7.54 4.49
N HIS A 100 -6.54 6.68 4.75
CA HIS A 100 -6.30 5.34 5.31
C HIS A 100 -6.78 4.19 4.44
N LEU A 101 -7.81 4.40 3.62
CA LEU A 101 -8.33 3.34 2.77
C LEU A 101 -7.46 3.15 1.53
N THR A 102 -7.40 1.91 1.08
CA THR A 102 -6.61 1.49 -0.06
C THR A 102 -7.49 0.81 -1.11
N GLU A 103 -8.65 1.39 -1.41
CA GLU A 103 -9.69 0.80 -2.27
C GLU A 103 -9.12 0.21 -3.57
N TYR A 104 -8.32 0.99 -4.31
CA TYR A 104 -7.74 0.54 -5.56
C TYR A 104 -6.75 -0.62 -5.40
N LEU A 105 -5.95 -0.61 -4.34
CA LEU A 105 -5.00 -1.69 -4.09
C LEU A 105 -5.74 -2.94 -3.63
N ASP A 106 -6.71 -2.79 -2.74
CA ASP A 106 -7.55 -3.87 -2.20
C ASP A 106 -8.28 -4.63 -3.31
N ASP A 107 -8.71 -3.93 -4.36
CA ASP A 107 -9.28 -4.52 -5.58
C ASP A 107 -8.29 -5.33 -6.41
N LEU A 108 -7.00 -4.99 -6.36
CA LEU A 108 -5.93 -5.69 -7.10
C LEU A 108 -5.39 -6.92 -6.36
N LEU A 109 -5.42 -6.92 -5.01
CA LEU A 109 -4.88 -8.00 -4.18
C LEU A 109 -5.41 -9.41 -4.54
N PRO A 110 -6.72 -9.62 -4.83
CA PRO A 110 -7.25 -10.94 -5.20
C PRO A 110 -6.58 -11.54 -6.44
N PHE A 111 -6.18 -10.69 -7.38
CA PHE A 111 -5.58 -11.11 -8.64
C PHE A 111 -4.09 -11.47 -8.51
N MET A 112 -3.42 -10.99 -7.45
CA MET A 112 -1.99 -11.26 -7.25
C MET A 112 -1.67 -12.75 -6.99
N ARG A 113 -2.65 -13.54 -6.54
CA ARG A 113 -2.52 -15.00 -6.42
C ARG A 113 -2.13 -15.65 -7.74
N TYR A 114 -2.74 -15.22 -8.85
CA TYR A 114 -2.60 -15.86 -10.15
C TYR A 114 -1.29 -15.51 -10.85
N ILE A 115 -0.70 -14.37 -10.51
CA ILE A 115 0.37 -13.80 -11.31
C ILE A 115 1.76 -14.13 -10.72
N PHE A 116 1.97 -14.15 -9.38
CA PHE A 116 3.28 -14.53 -8.79
C PHE A 116 3.25 -15.21 -7.41
N VAL A 117 2.16 -15.89 -7.04
CA VAL A 117 2.04 -16.65 -5.77
C VAL A 117 2.48 -15.79 -4.57
N GLN A 118 1.97 -14.56 -4.48
CA GLN A 118 2.21 -13.75 -3.29
C GLN A 118 1.31 -14.27 -2.17
N THR A 119 1.92 -14.92 -1.18
CA THR A 119 1.20 -15.44 -0.02
C THR A 119 0.79 -14.27 0.89
N PRO A 120 -0.48 -14.20 1.32
CA PRO A 120 -0.90 -13.25 2.34
C PRO A 120 -0.22 -13.65 3.66
N SER A 121 0.78 -12.89 4.06
CA SER A 121 1.42 -13.03 5.37
C SER A 121 1.74 -11.64 5.89
N TYR A 122 1.04 -11.25 6.96
CA TYR A 122 1.26 -9.99 7.66
C TYR A 122 2.61 -9.97 8.39
N LYS A 123 3.18 -11.15 8.71
CA LYS A 123 4.48 -11.28 9.36
C LYS A 123 5.66 -10.97 8.44
N HIS A 124 5.44 -10.94 7.12
CA HIS A 124 6.48 -10.69 6.13
C HIS A 124 6.73 -9.19 5.95
N ILE A 125 7.14 -8.55 7.05
CA ILE A 125 7.55 -7.15 7.15
C ILE A 125 8.92 -7.14 7.81
N MET A 126 9.92 -6.63 7.10
CA MET A 126 11.27 -6.55 7.61
C MET A 126 11.44 -5.27 8.45
N PRO A 127 12.12 -5.36 9.61
CA PRO A 127 12.46 -4.20 10.43
C PRO A 127 13.28 -3.14 9.68
N LEU A 128 13.26 -1.89 10.15
CA LEU A 128 13.95 -0.76 9.50
C LEU A 128 15.45 -0.97 9.30
N HIS A 129 16.15 -1.53 10.29
CA HIS A 129 17.58 -1.82 10.19
C HIS A 129 17.87 -2.89 9.12
N HIS A 130 16.96 -3.87 8.95
CA HIS A 130 17.05 -4.86 7.88
C HIS A 130 16.69 -4.30 6.50
N GLN A 131 15.80 -3.31 6.39
CA GLN A 131 15.61 -2.61 5.11
C GLN A 131 16.93 -2.00 4.63
N LYS A 132 17.66 -1.36 5.55
CA LYS A 132 18.96 -0.76 5.26
C LYS A 132 20.03 -1.80 4.91
N SER A 133 20.05 -2.97 5.56
CA SER A 133 20.99 -4.05 5.20
C SER A 133 20.74 -4.61 3.80
N HIS A 134 19.51 -4.55 3.31
CA HIS A 134 19.13 -4.89 1.93
C HIS A 134 19.35 -3.74 0.92
N ALA A 135 20.10 -2.69 1.31
CA ALA A 135 20.34 -1.51 0.50
C ALA A 135 19.05 -0.81 0.05
N ARG A 136 17.98 -0.90 0.85
CA ARG A 136 16.75 -0.14 0.60
C ARG A 136 16.77 1.17 1.35
N GLU A 137 16.57 2.26 0.62
CA GLU A 137 16.26 3.58 1.14
C GLU A 137 14.79 3.65 1.53
N VAL A 138 14.52 4.14 2.74
CA VAL A 138 13.16 4.35 3.25
C VAL A 138 12.69 5.74 2.83
N ILE A 139 11.66 5.79 2.00
CA ILE A 139 11.05 7.02 1.51
C ILE A 139 9.72 7.24 2.24
N VAL A 140 9.56 8.41 2.85
CA VAL A 140 8.34 8.79 3.55
C VAL A 140 7.31 9.31 2.55
N ASP A 141 6.11 8.74 2.55
CA ASP A 141 5.00 9.15 1.68
C ASP A 141 3.66 8.98 2.40
N GLU A 142 2.82 10.03 2.44
CA GLU A 142 1.52 10.01 3.13
C GLU A 142 0.46 9.10 2.45
N ASN A 143 0.71 8.64 1.23
CA ASN A 143 -0.24 7.82 0.47
C ASN A 143 -0.40 6.41 1.11
N PRO A 144 -1.60 6.04 1.58
CA PRO A 144 -1.84 4.73 2.20
C PRO A 144 -1.58 3.57 1.24
N GLY A 145 -1.79 3.78 -0.05
CA GLY A 145 -1.57 2.78 -1.09
C GLY A 145 -0.10 2.46 -1.36
N LEU A 146 0.83 3.27 -0.86
CA LEU A 146 2.28 3.07 -1.00
C LEU A 146 2.94 2.55 0.26
N HIS A 147 2.28 2.59 1.42
CA HIS A 147 2.83 2.07 2.66
C HIS A 147 3.26 0.60 2.50
N LEU A 148 4.52 0.26 2.82
CA LEU A 148 5.16 -1.05 2.63
C LEU A 148 5.19 -1.56 1.18
N VAL A 149 5.17 -0.64 0.21
CA VAL A 149 5.42 -0.96 -1.20
C VAL A 149 6.87 -0.64 -1.51
N TRP A 150 7.59 -1.59 -2.11
CA TRP A 150 9.01 -1.42 -2.45
C TRP A 150 9.29 -1.67 -3.93
N TYR A 151 10.35 -1.03 -4.41
CA TYR A 151 10.82 -1.10 -5.79
C TYR A 151 12.34 -0.91 -5.85
N TYR A 152 13.04 -1.98 -6.24
CA TYR A 152 14.51 -2.05 -6.22
C TYR A 152 15.07 -1.62 -4.86
N GLU A 153 15.82 -0.52 -4.82
CA GLU A 153 16.54 0.03 -3.66
C GLU A 153 15.68 0.99 -2.85
N ARG A 154 14.35 1.00 -3.01
CA ARG A 154 13.45 1.95 -2.34
C ARG A 154 12.26 1.22 -1.72
N ILE A 155 11.85 1.67 -0.54
CA ILE A 155 10.60 1.28 0.11
C ILE A 155 9.85 2.51 0.58
N PHE A 156 8.56 2.59 0.25
CA PHE A 156 7.69 3.68 0.67
C PHE A 156 7.01 3.32 1.98
N ILE A 157 7.04 4.22 2.95
CA ILE A 157 6.44 4.03 4.27
C ILE A 157 5.69 5.30 4.66
N LYS A 158 4.38 5.16 4.85
CA LYS A 158 3.54 6.22 5.42
C LYS A 158 3.85 6.42 6.91
N PRO A 159 4.11 7.68 7.37
CA PRO A 159 4.41 8.00 8.76
C PRO A 159 3.18 7.78 9.67
N ILE A 160 3.41 7.57 10.97
CA ILE A 160 2.32 7.46 11.94
C ILE A 160 1.63 8.82 12.03
N PRO A 161 0.30 8.91 11.83
CA PRO A 161 -0.40 10.17 12.02
C PRO A 161 -0.45 10.56 13.50
N ALA A 162 -0.17 11.83 13.83
CA ALA A 162 -0.09 12.27 15.23
C ALA A 162 -1.39 12.03 16.02
N TYR A 163 -2.57 12.14 15.38
CA TYR A 163 -3.85 11.88 16.03
C TYR A 163 -4.07 10.42 16.46
N PHE A 164 -3.23 9.47 16.02
CA PHE A 164 -3.27 8.08 16.50
C PHE A 164 -2.80 7.94 17.95
N TYR A 165 -2.13 8.95 18.50
CA TYR A 165 -1.69 8.99 19.88
C TYR A 165 -2.81 9.25 20.89
N SER A 166 -4.00 9.66 20.43
CA SER A 166 -5.14 9.93 21.30
C SER A 166 -6.13 8.78 21.36
N GLN A 167 -6.54 8.42 22.58
CA GLN A 167 -7.56 7.41 22.83
C GLN A 167 -8.95 7.88 22.37
N ALA A 168 -9.20 9.19 22.44
CA ALA A 168 -10.45 9.79 21.96
C ALA A 168 -10.65 9.53 20.46
N PHE A 169 -9.58 9.63 19.66
CA PHE A 169 -9.63 9.35 18.23
C PHE A 169 -10.06 7.91 17.94
N TRP A 170 -9.46 6.92 18.61
CA TRP A 170 -9.82 5.51 18.42
C TRP A 170 -11.27 5.19 18.84
N ASN A 171 -11.76 5.81 19.92
CA ASN A 171 -13.16 5.65 20.35
C ASN A 171 -14.14 6.24 19.33
N TYR A 172 -13.84 7.43 18.81
CA TYR A 172 -14.60 8.03 17.71
C TYR A 172 -14.60 7.11 16.47
N LEU A 173 -13.43 6.69 16.03
CA LEU A 173 -13.26 5.93 14.79
C LEU A 173 -14.01 4.60 14.81
N GLN A 174 -14.02 3.91 15.96
CA GLN A 174 -14.76 2.65 16.16
C GLN A 174 -16.28 2.79 15.92
N HIS A 175 -16.85 3.99 16.03
CA HIS A 175 -18.28 4.22 15.84
C HIS A 175 -18.60 4.98 14.54
N ALA A 176 -17.61 5.66 13.98
CA ALA A 176 -17.79 6.51 12.79
C ALA A 176 -17.67 5.71 11.49
N ASP A 177 -16.62 4.88 11.36
CA ASP A 177 -16.34 4.13 10.12
C ASP A 177 -15.53 2.85 10.43
N ASP A 178 -16.20 1.71 10.35
CA ASP A 178 -15.60 0.39 10.62
C ASP A 178 -14.48 0.03 9.64
N GLU A 179 -14.59 0.44 8.37
CA GLU A 179 -13.57 0.13 7.35
C GLU A 179 -12.27 0.88 7.62
N VAL A 180 -12.40 2.17 7.95
CA VAL A 180 -11.25 3.02 8.30
C VAL A 180 -10.64 2.56 9.62
N PHE A 181 -11.46 2.13 10.59
CA PHE A 181 -10.98 1.54 11.84
C PHE A 181 -10.13 0.29 11.59
N GLN A 182 -10.63 -0.67 10.79
CA GLN A 182 -9.90 -1.89 10.42
C GLN A 182 -8.61 -1.60 9.65
N ALA A 183 -8.62 -0.60 8.75
CA ALA A 183 -7.42 -0.16 8.03
C ALA A 183 -6.39 0.48 8.98
N SER A 184 -6.83 1.34 9.89
CA SER A 184 -5.97 2.06 10.83
C SER A 184 -5.30 1.13 11.84
N ILE A 185 -6.03 0.12 12.34
CA ILE A 185 -5.46 -0.91 13.21
C ILE A 185 -4.46 -1.77 12.44
N GLY A 186 -4.80 -2.20 11.22
CA GLY A 186 -3.90 -2.97 10.38
C GLY A 186 -2.60 -2.23 10.06
N PHE A 187 -2.69 -0.91 9.85
CA PHE A 187 -1.55 -0.02 9.71
C PHE A 187 -0.69 0.03 10.97
N MET A 188 -1.28 0.20 12.16
CA MET A 188 -0.48 0.19 13.39
C MET A 188 0.16 -1.17 13.69
N ARG A 189 -0.51 -2.26 13.31
CA ARG A 189 0.07 -3.60 13.38
C ARG A 189 1.30 -3.75 12.50
N SER A 190 1.35 -3.10 11.33
CA SER A 190 2.53 -3.14 10.46
C SER A 190 3.75 -2.47 11.12
N TYR A 191 3.53 -1.39 11.86
CA TYR A 191 4.55 -0.65 12.59
C TYR A 191 5.21 -1.46 13.71
N TYR A 192 4.47 -2.36 14.34
CA TYR A 192 5.04 -3.30 15.30
C TYR A 192 6.11 -4.21 14.68
N TYR A 193 5.89 -4.68 13.45
CA TYR A 193 6.89 -5.51 12.76
C TYR A 193 8.04 -4.68 12.17
N LEU A 194 7.77 -3.41 11.86
CA LEU A 194 8.74 -2.47 11.30
C LEU A 194 9.75 -1.98 12.36
N ILE A 195 9.31 -1.81 13.61
CA ILE A 195 10.12 -1.32 14.74
C ILE A 195 10.18 -2.42 15.81
N GLN A 196 11.22 -3.27 15.74
CA GLN A 196 11.40 -4.37 16.70
C GLN A 196 12.46 -4.07 17.75
N TYR A 197 13.43 -3.23 17.42
CA TYR A 197 14.55 -2.89 18.29
C TYR A 197 14.66 -1.38 18.51
N GLN A 198 15.38 -0.99 19.56
CA GLN A 198 15.71 0.41 19.84
C GLN A 198 16.37 1.12 18.64
N ILE A 199 17.22 0.41 17.89
CA ILE A 199 17.88 0.96 16.70
C ILE A 199 16.87 1.36 15.61
N ASP A 200 15.80 0.57 15.45
CA ASP A 200 14.72 0.85 14.52
C ASP A 200 13.92 2.07 14.98
N PHE A 201 13.66 2.16 16.29
CA PHE A 201 12.95 3.29 16.86
C PHE A 201 13.70 4.60 16.64
N ASN A 202 15.00 4.62 16.93
CA ASN A 202 15.85 5.78 16.72
C ASN A 202 15.92 6.17 15.24
N GLN A 203 15.96 5.17 14.34
CA GLN A 203 15.91 5.39 12.89
C GLN A 203 14.54 5.92 12.44
N GLY A 204 13.44 5.42 13.01
CA GLY A 204 12.09 5.91 12.74
C GLY A 204 11.91 7.37 13.14
N CYS A 205 12.46 7.78 14.28
CA CYS A 205 12.49 9.17 14.73
C CYS A 205 13.35 10.07 13.83
N SER A 206 14.50 9.58 13.34
CA SER A 206 15.39 10.39 12.48
C SER A 206 14.84 10.61 11.07
N ILE A 207 14.15 9.61 10.51
CA ILE A 207 13.50 9.67 9.20
C ILE A 207 12.17 10.45 9.26
N GLY A 208 11.57 10.58 10.45
CA GLY A 208 10.27 11.24 10.63
C GLY A 208 9.06 10.32 10.45
N LEU A 209 9.24 9.01 10.62
CA LEU A 209 8.14 8.04 10.63
C LEU A 209 7.31 8.08 11.91
N ILE A 210 7.91 8.53 13.01
CA ILE A 210 7.28 8.65 14.33
C ILE A 210 7.08 10.15 14.60
N PRO A 211 5.83 10.63 14.77
CA PRO A 211 5.57 12.03 15.02
C PRO A 211 6.03 12.44 16.42
N LYS A 212 6.29 13.74 16.59
CA LYS A 212 6.57 14.34 17.90
C LYS A 212 5.28 14.44 18.72
N LYS A 213 5.43 14.34 20.05
CA LYS A 213 4.36 14.64 21.01
C LYS A 213 3.97 16.13 20.93
N PRO A 214 2.81 16.53 21.47
CA PRO A 214 2.38 17.94 21.52
C PRO A 214 3.44 18.88 22.13
N ASP A 215 4.23 18.39 23.09
CA ASP A 215 5.34 19.11 23.73
C ASP A 215 6.55 19.36 22.81
N GLY A 216 6.54 18.85 21.58
CA GLY A 216 7.62 18.97 20.61
C GLY A 216 8.77 17.97 20.79
N ALA A 217 8.74 17.15 21.85
CA ALA A 217 9.66 16.05 22.07
C ALA A 217 9.19 14.76 21.37
N TYR A 218 10.12 13.88 20.99
CA TYR A 218 9.77 12.53 20.55
C TYR A 218 9.33 11.68 21.76
N PRO A 219 8.46 10.67 21.57
CA PRO A 219 8.21 9.68 22.62
C PRO A 219 9.51 8.96 23.00
N THR A 220 9.59 8.47 24.24
CA THR A 220 10.69 7.56 24.63
C THR A 220 10.41 6.15 24.10
N TYR A 221 11.42 5.29 24.01
CA TYR A 221 11.23 3.92 23.51
C TYR A 221 10.27 3.09 24.39
N GLU A 222 10.34 3.26 25.71
CA GLU A 222 9.44 2.57 26.64
C GLU A 222 8.00 3.04 26.44
N GLU A 223 7.80 4.35 26.29
CA GLU A 223 6.47 4.93 25.99
C GLU A 223 5.91 4.41 24.66
N PHE A 224 6.76 4.30 23.63
CA PHE A 224 6.37 3.75 22.34
C PHE A 224 6.09 2.25 22.40
N SER A 225 6.88 1.49 23.17
CA SER A 225 6.70 0.06 23.38
C SER A 225 5.38 -0.24 24.07
N ASP A 226 5.02 0.56 25.08
CA ASP A 226 3.72 0.47 25.73
C ASP A 226 2.60 0.83 24.75
N PHE A 227 2.75 1.93 24.00
CA PHE A 227 1.76 2.39 23.02
C PHE A 227 1.47 1.36 21.91
N ILE A 228 2.48 0.66 21.39
CA ILE A 228 2.33 -0.26 20.26
C ILE A 228 1.78 -1.64 20.68
N LEU A 229 1.95 -2.02 21.95
CA LEU A 229 1.62 -3.34 22.47
C LEU A 229 0.18 -3.82 22.19
N PRO A 230 -0.88 -2.99 22.31
CA PRO A 230 -2.24 -3.42 22.04
C PRO A 230 -2.48 -3.88 20.60
N PHE A 231 -1.75 -3.32 19.62
CA PHE A 231 -1.91 -3.61 18.20
C PHE A 231 -1.34 -4.98 17.80
N THR A 232 -0.51 -5.59 18.66
CA THR A 232 0.10 -6.92 18.43
C THR A 232 -0.91 -8.06 18.48
N ARG A 233 -2.01 -7.86 19.22
CA ARG A 233 -3.03 -8.88 19.49
C ARG A 233 -4.10 -8.97 18.40
N VAL A 234 -3.98 -8.17 17.35
CA VAL A 234 -5.00 -8.05 16.31
C VAL A 234 -4.81 -9.09 15.21
N ASP A 235 -5.84 -9.92 15.03
CA ASP A 235 -5.88 -10.97 14.00
C ASP A 235 -6.27 -10.43 12.61
N ASP A 236 -5.99 -11.18 11.55
CA ASP A 236 -6.26 -10.86 10.15
C ASP A 236 -7.75 -10.64 9.82
N PHE A 237 -8.65 -11.16 10.66
CA PHE A 237 -10.09 -10.95 10.54
C PHE A 237 -10.53 -9.52 10.85
N HIS A 238 -9.77 -8.80 11.67
CA HIS A 238 -10.11 -7.46 12.15
C HIS A 238 -9.42 -6.34 11.35
N VAL A 239 -8.77 -6.69 10.25
CA VAL A 239 -8.02 -5.74 9.41
C VAL A 239 -8.47 -5.78 7.96
N ASN A 240 -8.31 -4.62 7.30
CA ASN A 240 -8.54 -4.52 5.87
C ASN A 240 -7.57 -5.45 5.10
N ARG A 241 -8.00 -5.93 3.94
CA ARG A 241 -7.32 -6.88 3.05
C ARG A 241 -5.88 -6.47 2.78
N ARG A 242 -5.59 -5.19 2.57
CA ARG A 242 -4.23 -4.64 2.42
C ARG A 242 -3.28 -5.10 3.52
N PHE A 243 -3.69 -5.06 4.78
CA PHE A 243 -2.83 -5.32 5.93
C PHE A 243 -2.72 -6.81 6.31
N ARG A 244 -3.41 -7.69 5.57
CA ARG A 244 -3.16 -9.14 5.58
C ARG A 244 -1.89 -9.50 4.81
N TYR A 245 -1.44 -8.60 3.94
CA TYR A 245 -0.16 -8.70 3.25
C TYR A 245 0.85 -7.78 3.93
N GLY A 246 2.07 -8.26 4.13
CA GLY A 246 3.19 -7.43 4.57
C GLY A 246 3.72 -6.54 3.45
N GLU A 247 4.98 -6.73 3.10
CA GLU A 247 5.64 -5.98 2.02
C GLU A 247 5.14 -6.39 0.63
N LEU A 248 4.81 -5.39 -0.18
CA LEU A 248 4.40 -5.58 -1.57
C LEU A 248 5.48 -5.06 -2.53
N ARG A 249 5.74 -5.82 -3.59
CA ARG A 249 6.69 -5.41 -4.63
C ARG A 249 5.94 -4.66 -5.74
N LEU A 250 6.31 -3.40 -6.01
CA LEU A 250 5.63 -2.57 -6.99
C LEU A 250 5.62 -3.18 -8.40
N SER A 251 6.69 -3.85 -8.82
CA SER A 251 6.73 -4.48 -10.15
C SER A 251 5.65 -5.57 -10.32
N ARG A 252 5.24 -6.24 -9.24
CA ARG A 252 4.15 -7.23 -9.26
C ARG A 252 2.79 -6.55 -9.31
N ILE A 253 2.61 -5.47 -8.54
CA ILE A 253 1.38 -4.67 -8.55
C ILE A 253 1.16 -4.05 -9.94
N ASN A 254 2.19 -3.40 -10.51
CA ASN A 254 2.12 -2.79 -11.84
C ASN A 254 1.73 -3.82 -12.92
N ARG A 255 2.30 -5.02 -12.88
CA ARG A 255 1.95 -6.08 -13.83
C ARG A 255 0.53 -6.63 -13.64
N THR A 256 0.04 -6.69 -12.39
CA THR A 256 -1.34 -7.09 -12.10
C THR A 256 -2.32 -6.02 -12.59
N ALA A 257 -2.01 -4.74 -12.36
CA ALA A 257 -2.76 -3.61 -12.88
C ALA A 257 -2.80 -3.59 -14.41
N LEU A 258 -1.68 -3.91 -15.07
CA LEU A 258 -1.58 -4.03 -16.52
C LEU A 258 -2.47 -5.15 -17.07
N LEU A 259 -2.39 -6.35 -16.48
CA LEU A 259 -3.05 -7.54 -17.03
C LEU A 259 -4.55 -7.63 -16.75
N PHE A 260 -5.02 -7.16 -15.59
CA PHE A 260 -6.44 -7.26 -15.23
C PHE A 260 -7.21 -5.96 -15.37
N ARG A 261 -6.53 -4.82 -15.25
CA ARG A 261 -7.14 -3.48 -15.25
C ARG A 261 -6.70 -2.60 -16.41
N PHE A 262 -5.87 -3.12 -17.32
CA PHE A 262 -5.36 -2.42 -18.50
C PHE A 262 -4.81 -1.02 -18.17
N ARG A 263 -4.27 -0.84 -16.95
CA ARG A 263 -3.59 0.38 -16.51
C ARG A 263 -2.08 0.15 -16.54
N LEU A 264 -1.35 1.08 -17.14
CA LEU A 264 0.07 0.91 -17.48
C LEU A 264 0.96 0.82 -16.22
N ALA A 265 0.60 1.55 -15.16
CA ALA A 265 1.22 1.37 -13.85
C ALA A 265 0.26 1.74 -12.70
N TYR A 266 0.47 1.10 -11.55
CA TYR A 266 -0.14 1.48 -10.28
C TYR A 266 0.52 2.76 -9.73
N PHE A 267 1.85 2.82 -9.78
CA PHE A 267 2.64 4.01 -9.42
C PHE A 267 3.88 4.14 -10.32
N HIS A 268 4.10 5.32 -10.89
CA HIS A 268 5.27 5.63 -11.72
C HIS A 268 6.40 6.24 -10.90
N ILE A 269 7.42 5.43 -10.56
CA ILE A 269 8.62 5.91 -9.85
C ILE A 269 9.53 6.75 -10.76
N PHE A 270 9.58 6.41 -12.04
CA PHE A 270 10.30 7.19 -13.05
C PHE A 270 9.28 7.85 -13.97
N PRO A 271 8.91 9.12 -13.73
CA PRO A 271 8.10 9.88 -14.68
C PRO A 271 8.86 10.19 -16.00
N GLN A 272 10.15 9.88 -16.07
CA GLN A 272 11.04 10.19 -17.20
C GLN A 272 11.38 8.94 -18.02
N TRP A 273 11.03 8.98 -19.31
CA TRP A 273 11.24 7.92 -20.30
C TRP A 273 12.68 7.38 -20.40
N GLY A 274 13.68 8.23 -20.12
CA GLY A 274 15.10 7.86 -20.26
C GLY A 274 15.53 6.68 -19.37
N SER A 275 15.01 6.59 -18.14
CA SER A 275 15.37 5.50 -17.23
C SER A 275 14.73 4.16 -17.65
N PHE A 276 13.51 4.19 -18.16
CA PHE A 276 12.83 3.00 -18.69
C PHE A 276 13.55 2.44 -19.92
N LEU A 277 13.93 3.30 -20.86
CA LEU A 277 14.70 2.90 -22.04
C LEU A 277 16.06 2.31 -21.66
N ALA A 278 16.77 2.88 -20.69
CA ALA A 278 18.07 2.36 -20.25
C ALA A 278 17.98 0.90 -19.76
N HIS A 279 16.94 0.53 -19.00
CA HIS A 279 16.77 -0.82 -18.48
C HIS A 279 16.36 -1.85 -19.54
N ILE A 280 15.68 -1.42 -20.60
CA ILE A 280 15.26 -2.30 -21.71
C ILE A 280 16.36 -2.42 -22.77
N LEU A 281 17.10 -1.34 -23.00
CA LEU A 281 18.10 -1.25 -24.05
C LEU A 281 19.27 -2.21 -23.79
N ALA A 282 19.72 -2.36 -22.54
CA ALA A 282 20.84 -3.24 -22.21
C ALA A 282 20.56 -4.72 -22.55
N PRO A 283 19.46 -5.37 -22.08
CA PRO A 283 19.10 -6.71 -22.52
C PRO A 283 18.89 -6.84 -24.03
N LEU A 284 18.28 -5.82 -24.67
CA LEU A 284 18.03 -5.83 -26.11
C LEU A 284 19.34 -5.82 -26.91
N ILE A 285 20.30 -4.98 -26.53
CA ILE A 285 21.64 -4.93 -27.13
C ILE A 285 22.34 -6.27 -26.95
N THR A 286 22.25 -6.90 -25.78
CA THR A 286 22.84 -8.23 -25.53
C THR A 286 22.25 -9.29 -26.46
N VAL A 287 20.91 -9.36 -26.58
CA VAL A 287 20.25 -10.30 -27.50
C VAL A 287 20.64 -10.03 -28.95
N PHE A 288 20.67 -8.75 -29.35
CA PHE A 288 21.12 -8.34 -30.67
C PHE A 288 22.57 -8.76 -30.95
N ALA A 289 23.48 -8.58 -29.99
CA ALA A 289 24.88 -8.97 -30.11
C ALA A 289 25.03 -10.49 -30.29
N VAL A 290 24.29 -11.28 -29.49
CA VAL A 290 24.28 -12.75 -29.61
C VAL A 290 23.77 -13.18 -30.99
N PHE A 291 22.65 -12.63 -31.45
CA PHE A 291 22.12 -12.95 -32.79
C PHE A 291 23.05 -12.50 -33.91
N SER A 292 23.71 -11.36 -33.79
CA SER A 292 24.70 -10.89 -34.77
C SER A 292 25.88 -11.86 -34.90
N VAL A 293 26.42 -12.36 -33.78
CA VAL A 293 27.50 -13.37 -33.79
C VAL A 293 27.05 -14.68 -34.43
N VAL A 294 25.83 -15.14 -34.13
CA VAL A 294 25.27 -16.37 -34.74
C VAL A 294 25.08 -16.17 -36.25
N LEU A 295 24.50 -15.05 -36.68
CA LEU A 295 24.29 -14.73 -38.08
C LEU A 295 25.61 -14.62 -38.86
N ASN A 296 26.64 -14.00 -38.28
CA ASN A 296 27.96 -13.90 -38.90
C ASN A 296 28.62 -15.26 -39.04
N SER A 297 28.58 -16.10 -37.99
CA SER A 297 29.11 -17.48 -38.04
C SER A 297 28.39 -18.31 -39.10
N MET A 298 27.08 -18.13 -39.23
CA MET A 298 26.23 -18.81 -40.20
C MET A 298 26.55 -18.38 -41.64
N GLN A 299 26.81 -17.09 -41.88
CA GLN A 299 27.27 -16.59 -43.18
C GLN A 299 28.62 -17.20 -43.59
N VAL A 300 29.57 -17.30 -42.66
CA VAL A 300 30.86 -17.95 -42.91
C VAL A 300 30.68 -19.43 -43.25
N GLY A 301 29.80 -20.14 -42.53
CA GLY A 301 29.50 -21.55 -42.80
C GLY A 301 28.88 -21.78 -44.18
N LEU A 302 27.93 -20.93 -44.59
CA LEU A 302 27.34 -21.00 -45.93
C LEU A 302 28.35 -20.68 -47.03
N ALA A 303 29.20 -19.67 -46.84
CA ALA A 303 30.25 -19.31 -47.79
C ALA A 303 31.31 -20.42 -47.96
N ALA A 304 31.65 -21.14 -46.89
CA ALA A 304 32.58 -22.27 -46.96
C ALA A 304 31.99 -23.46 -47.76
N LEU A 305 30.68 -23.69 -47.68
CA LEU A 305 30.00 -24.74 -48.44
C LEU A 305 29.91 -24.44 -49.94
N ASP A 306 29.93 -23.17 -50.32
CA ASP A 306 29.94 -22.74 -51.72
C ASP A 306 31.29 -23.02 -52.41
N MET A 307 32.37 -23.20 -51.64
CA MET A 307 33.73 -23.43 -52.16
C MET A 307 34.09 -24.89 -52.45
N GLY A 308 33.21 -25.87 -52.18
CA GLY A 308 33.45 -27.26 -52.59
C GLY A 308 32.39 -28.27 -52.12
N PRO A 309 32.21 -29.39 -52.85
CA PRO A 309 31.23 -30.41 -52.50
C PRO A 309 31.68 -31.17 -51.23
N VAL A 310 30.91 -31.04 -50.15
CA VAL A 310 31.14 -31.79 -48.90
C VAL A 310 30.04 -32.85 -48.74
N GLU A 311 30.41 -34.12 -48.95
CA GLU A 311 29.52 -35.30 -48.89
C GLU A 311 29.14 -35.70 -47.44
N ASN A 312 28.55 -34.79 -46.65
CA ASN A 312 28.06 -35.11 -45.31
C ASN A 312 26.55 -34.82 -45.17
N ALA A 313 25.82 -35.78 -44.59
CA ALA A 313 24.36 -35.77 -44.46
C ALA A 313 23.77 -34.65 -43.56
N GLY A 314 24.60 -33.91 -42.81
CA GLY A 314 24.16 -32.82 -41.93
C GLY A 314 24.03 -31.44 -42.59
N TRP A 315 24.65 -31.23 -43.75
CA TRP A 315 24.71 -29.92 -44.41
C TRP A 315 23.38 -29.42 -45.00
N PRO A 316 22.51 -30.25 -45.61
CA PRO A 316 21.23 -29.79 -46.15
C PRO A 316 20.30 -29.20 -45.07
N SER A 317 20.28 -29.80 -43.88
CA SER A 317 19.54 -29.30 -42.72
C SER A 317 20.11 -27.99 -42.21
N PHE A 318 21.44 -27.87 -42.15
CA PHE A 318 22.12 -26.63 -41.76
C PHE A 318 21.82 -25.48 -42.73
N ILE A 319 21.87 -25.71 -44.04
CA ILE A 319 21.53 -24.71 -45.07
C ILE A 319 20.08 -24.23 -44.89
N SER A 320 19.15 -25.18 -44.72
CA SER A 320 17.72 -24.86 -44.52
C SER A 320 17.51 -23.99 -43.29
N ILE A 321 18.08 -24.38 -42.14
CA ILE A 321 18.00 -23.59 -40.90
C ILE A 321 18.61 -22.20 -41.09
N SER A 322 19.72 -22.12 -41.83
CA SER A 322 20.44 -20.87 -42.04
C SER A 322 19.68 -19.86 -42.91
N LEU A 323 18.80 -20.33 -43.80
CA LEU A 323 17.93 -19.47 -44.60
C LEU A 323 16.73 -18.95 -43.80
N TYR A 324 16.13 -19.77 -42.93
CA TYR A 324 14.94 -19.38 -42.17
C TYR A 324 15.26 -18.54 -40.92
N PHE A 325 16.43 -18.73 -40.31
CA PHE A 325 16.82 -18.06 -39.08
C PHE A 325 16.87 -16.51 -39.19
N PRO A 326 17.47 -15.90 -40.23
CA PRO A 326 17.44 -14.45 -40.43
C PRO A 326 16.03 -13.90 -40.62
N ILE A 327 15.18 -14.62 -41.38
CA ILE A 327 13.78 -14.23 -41.61
C ILE A 327 13.01 -14.20 -40.29
N ALA A 328 13.19 -15.23 -39.45
CA ALA A 328 12.58 -15.28 -38.13
C ALA A 328 13.02 -14.12 -37.22
N ILE A 329 14.31 -13.74 -37.24
CA ILE A 329 14.83 -12.59 -36.49
C ILE A 329 14.21 -11.27 -36.99
N ILE A 330 14.10 -11.07 -38.31
CA ILE A 330 13.50 -9.86 -38.88
C ILE A 330 12.03 -9.74 -38.44
N ILE A 331 11.27 -10.83 -38.50
CA ILE A 331 9.87 -10.86 -38.05
C ILE A 331 9.79 -10.54 -36.55
N LEU A 332 10.66 -11.11 -35.73
CA LEU A 332 10.71 -10.83 -34.30
C LEU A 332 11.01 -9.35 -34.02
N ILE A 333 11.99 -8.75 -34.70
CA ILE A 333 12.34 -7.33 -34.55
C ILE A 333 11.16 -6.45 -34.99
N ALA A 334 10.54 -6.74 -36.14
CA ALA A 334 9.37 -6.02 -36.62
C ALA A 334 8.20 -6.09 -35.64
N LEU A 335 7.94 -7.26 -35.05
CA LEU A 335 6.92 -7.45 -34.02
C LEU A 335 7.21 -6.59 -32.78
N VAL A 336 8.44 -6.62 -32.28
CA VAL A 336 8.85 -5.83 -31.11
C VAL A 336 8.69 -4.34 -31.36
N ILE A 337 9.14 -3.84 -32.53
CA ILE A 337 9.00 -2.44 -32.92
C ILE A 337 7.51 -2.05 -33.05
N THR A 338 6.70 -2.90 -33.67
CA THR A 338 5.26 -2.64 -33.85
C THR A 338 4.54 -2.58 -32.51
N LEU A 339 4.84 -3.49 -31.59
CA LEU A 339 4.28 -3.46 -30.23
C LEU A 339 4.74 -2.22 -29.44
N ALA A 340 6.02 -1.84 -29.57
CA ALA A 340 6.55 -0.64 -28.91
C ALA A 340 5.91 0.66 -29.44
N LEU A 341 5.84 0.83 -30.76
CA LEU A 341 5.19 1.97 -31.40
C LEU A 341 3.68 2.00 -31.15
N GLY A 342 3.01 0.85 -31.24
CA GLY A 342 1.58 0.72 -30.93
C GLY A 342 1.28 1.09 -29.49
N GLY A 343 2.10 0.63 -28.53
CA GLY A 343 2.00 1.02 -27.12
C GLY A 343 2.18 2.53 -26.93
N LEU A 344 3.16 3.13 -27.60
CA LEU A 344 3.40 4.58 -27.56
C LEU A 344 2.21 5.37 -28.12
N CYS A 345 1.64 4.94 -29.24
CA CYS A 345 0.46 5.57 -29.84
C CYS A 345 -0.77 5.47 -28.94
N ILE A 346 -1.06 4.29 -28.38
CA ILE A 346 -2.19 4.08 -27.46
C ILE A 346 -2.04 4.97 -26.23
N MET A 347 -0.83 5.04 -25.67
CA MET A 347 -0.54 5.88 -24.51
C MET A 347 -0.71 7.37 -24.86
N GLY A 348 -0.13 7.84 -25.97
CA GLY A 348 -0.26 9.24 -26.40
C GLY A 348 -1.71 9.66 -26.66
N VAL A 349 -2.51 8.77 -27.25
CA VAL A 349 -3.96 9.00 -27.45
C VAL A 349 -4.68 9.07 -26.11
N LYS A 350 -4.39 8.15 -25.18
CA LYS A 350 -4.98 8.16 -23.84
C LYS A 350 -4.64 9.44 -23.07
N ASP A 351 -3.38 9.87 -23.13
CA ASP A 351 -2.92 11.09 -22.47
C ASP A 351 -3.58 12.34 -23.05
N LEU A 352 -3.74 12.38 -24.38
CA LEU A 352 -4.42 13.46 -25.08
C LEU A 352 -5.91 13.52 -24.72
N ILE A 353 -6.59 12.37 -24.66
CA ILE A 353 -8.01 12.28 -24.26
C ILE A 353 -8.18 12.74 -22.82
N HIS A 354 -7.35 12.26 -21.91
CA HIS A 354 -7.40 12.66 -20.50
C HIS A 354 -7.14 14.17 -20.34
N GLY A 355 -6.09 14.69 -20.97
CA GLY A 355 -5.76 16.12 -20.97
C GLY A 355 -6.90 16.98 -21.51
N ASN A 356 -7.57 16.55 -22.58
CA ASN A 356 -8.74 17.23 -23.14
C ASN A 356 -9.96 17.14 -22.20
N ASN A 357 -10.20 16.01 -21.55
CA ASN A 357 -11.28 15.85 -20.60
C ASN A 357 -11.10 16.74 -19.36
N VAL A 358 -9.88 16.83 -18.82
CA VAL A 358 -9.55 17.74 -17.71
C VAL A 358 -9.76 19.20 -18.12
N ARG A 359 -9.30 19.60 -19.31
CA ARG A 359 -9.52 20.96 -19.85
C ARG A 359 -11.01 21.26 -20.04
N ARG A 360 -11.80 20.30 -20.54
CA ARG A 360 -13.25 20.43 -20.70
C ARG A 360 -13.98 20.56 -19.36
N ARG A 361 -13.58 19.79 -18.35
CA ARG A 361 -14.13 19.87 -16.98
C ARG A 361 -13.82 21.21 -16.32
N LYS A 362 -12.59 21.72 -16.46
CA LYS A 362 -12.21 23.07 -16.00
C LYS A 362 -13.02 24.18 -16.69
N LYS A 363 -13.25 24.08 -18.00
CA LYS A 363 -14.08 25.05 -18.75
C LYS A 363 -15.56 25.04 -18.34
N LYS A 364 -16.08 23.93 -17.80
CA LYS A 364 -17.47 23.82 -17.32
C LYS A 364 -17.66 24.26 -15.87
N GLY A 365 -16.64 24.84 -15.22
CA GLY A 365 -16.73 25.34 -13.84
C GLY A 365 -16.85 24.26 -12.77
N GLY A 366 -16.57 22.99 -13.10
CA GLY A 366 -16.55 21.93 -12.09
C GLY A 366 -15.39 22.15 -11.11
N SER A 367 -15.68 22.13 -9.81
CA SER A 367 -14.65 22.01 -8.78
C SER A 367 -13.79 20.78 -9.10
N VAL A 368 -12.50 21.02 -9.31
CA VAL A 368 -11.53 19.94 -9.53
C VAL A 368 -11.26 19.33 -8.16
N ASP A 369 -12.13 18.44 -7.74
CA ASP A 369 -11.96 17.58 -6.56
C ASP A 369 -11.73 16.13 -6.99
N ASP A 370 -11.09 15.94 -8.16
CA ASP A 370 -10.35 14.70 -8.41
C ASP A 370 -9.05 14.85 -7.62
N GLY A 371 -8.97 14.18 -6.47
CA GLY A 371 -7.79 14.14 -5.61
C GLY A 371 -6.53 13.99 -6.45
N LYS A 372 -5.53 14.85 -6.21
CA LYS A 372 -4.28 14.86 -6.99
C LYS A 372 -3.75 13.44 -7.05
N SER A 373 -3.68 12.88 -8.25
CA SER A 373 -3.16 11.54 -8.47
C SER A 373 -1.63 11.67 -8.33
N HIS A 374 -1.12 11.44 -7.12
CA HIS A 374 0.28 11.63 -6.76
C HIS A 374 1.13 10.54 -7.44
N GLY A 375 1.29 10.61 -8.77
CA GLY A 375 1.97 9.58 -9.58
C GLY A 375 1.24 8.23 -9.68
N MET A 376 0.14 8.06 -8.94
CA MET A 376 -0.84 7.01 -9.15
C MET A 376 -1.75 7.46 -10.29
N VAL A 377 -2.02 6.61 -11.27
CA VAL A 377 -2.88 6.90 -12.43
C VAL A 377 -2.23 7.77 -13.53
N TRP A 378 -1.70 7.07 -14.54
CA TRP A 378 -1.97 7.33 -15.96
C TRP A 378 -2.45 6.03 -16.63
#